data_AF-A0A6V7RAU2-F1
#
_entry.id   AF-A0A6V7RAU2-F1
#
_cell.length_a   1.000
_cell.length_b   1.000
_cell.length_c   1.000
_cell.angle_alpha   90.00
_cell.angle_beta   90.00
_cell.angle_gamma   90.00
#
_symmetry.space_group_name_H-M   'P 1'
#
loop_
_entity.id
_entity.type
_entity.pdbx_description
1 polymer ?
#
loop_
_entity_poly.entity_id
_entity_poly.type
_entity_poly.pdbx_seq_one_letter_code
_entity_poly.pdbx_strand_id
1 'polypeptide(L)' 'MIKVRCGTECFIATIEVNDEIKALKVPARSNPDARKILKRKFGLEVKVLKLVRKVNKE' A
#
# COMPACT_ATOMS: atom_id res chain seq x y z
N MET A 1 2.59 16.37 9.23
CA MET A 1 3.12 15.02 8.92
C MET A 1 2.28 13.97 9.66
N ILE A 2 1.34 13.31 8.99
CA ILE A 2 0.61 12.20 9.61
C ILE A 2 1.57 11.00 9.68
N LYS A 3 2.18 10.80 10.85
CA LYS A 3 2.91 9.57 11.19
C LYS A 3 1.89 8.44 11.25
N VAL A 4 1.62 7.82 10.10
CA VAL A 4 0.82 6.59 10.07
C VAL A 4 1.68 5.48 10.68
N ARG A 5 1.52 5.27 11.99
CA ARG A 5 2.21 4.20 12.72
C ARG A 5 1.59 2.88 12.25
N CYS A 6 2.41 2.07 11.58
CA CYS A 6 2.11 0.70 11.21
C CYS A 6 1.90 -0.11 12.52
N GLY A 7 0.67 -0.17 13.02
CA GLY A 7 0.39 -0.62 14.39
C GLY A 7 0.19 -2.13 14.55
N THR A 8 -0.25 -2.87 13.52
CA THR A 8 -0.57 -4.31 13.64
C THR A 8 -0.51 -5.05 12.30
N GLU A 9 -0.90 -4.40 11.20
CA GLU A 9 -0.87 -4.98 9.86
C GLU A 9 -0.38 -3.98 8.83
N CYS A 10 0.60 -4.39 8.02
CA CYS A 10 1.14 -3.57 6.94
C CYS A 10 1.15 -4.41 5.67
N PHE A 11 0.78 -3.80 4.55
CA PHE A 11 0.85 -4.44 3.24
C PHE A 11 2.04 -3.87 2.48
N ILE A 12 2.80 -4.72 1.81
CA ILE A 12 3.71 -4.28 0.76
C ILE A 12 2.92 -4.25 -0.53
N ALA A 13 2.72 -3.05 -1.06
CA ALA A 13 2.06 -2.84 -2.33
C ALA A 13 3.10 -2.56 -3.41
N THR A 14 3.11 -3.39 -4.45
CA THR A 14 3.76 -3.08 -5.71
C THR A 14 2.74 -2.37 -6.58
N ILE A 15 3.03 -1.12 -6.90
CA ILE A 15 2.21 -0.28 -7.78
C ILE A 15 3.01 0.13 -8.99
N GLU A 16 2.30 0.44 -10.06
CA GLU A 16 2.81 1.11 -11.24
C GLU A 16 2.16 2.49 -11.29
N VAL A 17 2.97 3.55 -11.37
CA VAL A 17 2.50 4.93 -11.51
C VAL A 17 3.46 5.65 -12.45
N ASN A 18 2.93 6.35 -13.46
CA ASN A 18 3.73 7.01 -14.50
C ASN A 18 4.76 6.08 -15.16
N ASP A 19 4.34 4.86 -15.54
CA ASP A 19 5.19 3.80 -16.11
C ASP A 19 6.36 3.34 -15.21
N GLU A 20 6.42 3.79 -13.95
CA GLU A 20 7.39 3.34 -12.98
C GLU A 20 6.78 2.35 -11.98
N ILE A 21 7.43 1.19 -11.84
CA ILE A 21 7.06 0.19 -10.83
C ILE A 21 7.72 0.56 -9.49
N LYS A 22 6.91 0.79 -8.47
CA LYS A 22 7.35 1.13 -7.11
C LYS A 22 6.74 0.18 -6.09
N ALA A 23 7.57 -0.28 -5.14
CA ALA A 23 7.11 -1.03 -3.99
C ALA A 23 7.08 -0.13 -2.76
N LEU A 24 5.93 -0.01 -2.09
CA LEU A 24 5.80 0.79 -0.88
C LEU A 24 5.04 0.04 0.22
N LYS A 25 5.34 0.40 1.46
CA LYS A 25 4.60 -0.07 2.63
C LYS A 25 3.33 0.75 2.77
N VAL A 26 2.20 0.07 2.81
CA VAL A 26 0.87 0.64 2.98
C VAL A 26 0.32 0.16 4.33
N PRO A 27 0.17 1.06 5.31
CA PRO A 27 -0.49 0.73 6.57
C PRO A 27 -1.99 0.58 6.29
N ALA A 28 -2.48 -0.66 6.29
CA ALA A 28 -3.87 -0.96 5.97
C ALA A 28 -4.31 -2.19 6.77
N ARG A 29 -5.60 -2.23 7.12
CA ARG A 29 -6.18 -3.38 7.85
C ARG A 29 -6.65 -4.50 6.92
N SER A 30 -6.75 -4.25 5.62
CA SER A 30 -7.24 -5.20 4.63
C SER A 30 -6.80 -4.81 3.21
N ASN A 31 -6.83 -5.75 2.27
CA ASN A 31 -6.58 -5.49 0.84
C ASN A 31 -7.41 -4.34 0.24
N PRO A 32 -8.75 -4.27 0.41
CA PRO A 32 -9.55 -3.16 -0.10
C PRO A 32 -9.15 -1.81 0.51
N ASP A 33 -8.77 -1.80 1.79
CA ASP A 33 -8.31 -0.61 2.51
C ASP A 33 -6.96 -0.12 1.94
N ALA A 34 -6.02 -1.04 1.69
CA ALA A 34 -4.74 -0.75 1.06
C ALA A 34 -4.92 -0.11 -0.33
N ARG A 35 -5.83 -0.64 -1.16
CA ARG A 35 -6.16 -0.05 -2.47
C ARG A 35 -6.75 1.35 -2.33
N LYS A 36 -7.62 1.58 -1.35
CA LYS A 36 -8.22 2.89 -1.08
C LYS A 36 -7.15 3.94 -0.71
N ILE A 37 -6.18 3.55 0.12
CA ILE A 37 -5.05 4.41 0.50
C ILE A 37 -4.17 4.72 -0.71
N LEU A 38 -3.85 3.71 -1.53
CA LEU A 38 -3.06 3.91 -2.75
C LEU A 38 -3.76 4.85 -3.74
N LYS A 39 -5.06 4.65 -3.99
CA LYS A 39 -5.86 5.55 -4.83
C LYS A 39 -5.91 6.98 -4.28
N ARG A 40 -6.04 7.16 -2.95
CA ARG A 40 -6.00 8.49 -2.34
C ARG A 40 -4.63 9.16 -2.47
N LYS A 41 -3.55 8.38 -2.45
CA LYS A 41 -2.18 8.90 -2.45
C LYS A 41 -1.65 9.22 -3.85
N PHE A 42 -2.00 8.39 -4.84
CA PHE A 42 -1.46 8.46 -6.20
C PHE A 42 -2.53 8.77 -7.26
N GLY A 43 -3.81 8.92 -6.87
CA GLY A 43 -4.90 9.26 -7.79
C GLY A 43 -5.41 8.07 -8.61
N LEU A 44 -6.02 8.36 -9.76
CA LEU A 44 -6.57 7.37 -10.69
C LEU A 44 -5.49 6.66 -11.53
N GLU A 45 -4.28 7.22 -11.59
CA GLU A 45 -3.17 6.75 -12.41
C GLU A 45 -2.41 5.56 -11.78
N VAL A 46 -2.77 5.19 -10.55
CA VAL A 46 -2.11 4.11 -9.83
C VAL A 46 -2.69 2.74 -10.19
N LYS A 47 -1.84 1.87 -10.72
CA LYS A 47 -2.20 0.48 -10.98
C LYS A 47 -1.56 -0.42 -9.93
N VAL A 48 -2.39 -1.10 -9.14
CA VAL A 48 -1.90 -2.00 -8.09
C VAL A 48 -1.62 -3.37 -8.71
N LEU A 49 -0.33 -3.70 -8.85
CA LEU A 49 0.12 -4.98 -9.43
C LEU A 49 0.06 -6.11 -8.40
N LYS A 50 0.57 -5.86 -7.18
CA LYS A 50 0.65 -6.88 -6.14
C LYS A 50 0.45 -6.28 -4.76
N LEU A 51 -0.30 -6.96 -3.91
CA LEU A 51 -0.45 -6.64 -2.49
C LEU A 51 -0.04 -7.87 -1.68
N VAL A 52 0.98 -7.72 -0.85
CA VAL A 52 1.48 -8.78 0.04
C VAL A 52 1.30 -8.32 1.47
N ARG A 53 0.56 -9.09 2.27
CA ARG A 53 0.43 -8.81 3.71
C ARG A 53 1.77 -9.09 4.37
N LYS A 54 2.38 -8.08 4.97
CA LYS A 54 3.54 -8.24 5.84
C LYS A 54 3.01 -8.63 7.22
N VAL A 55 2.80 -9.93 7.40
CA VAL A 55 2.59 -10.47 8.74
C VAL A 55 3.96 -10.45 9.39
N ASN A 56 4.16 -9.66 10.45
CA ASN A 56 5.29 -9.89 11.34
C ASN A 56 5.02 -11.28 11.95
N LYS A 57 5.62 -12.31 11.35
CA LYS A 57 5.73 -13.61 11.99
C LYS A 57 6.93 -13.45 12.92
N GLU A 58 6.64 -12.95 14.12
CA GLU A 58 7.53 -13.09 15.28
C GLU A 58 7.53 -14.56 15.71
#